data_AF-A0A0W0TB70-F1
#
_entry.id   AF-A0A0W0TB70-F1
#
_cell.length_a   1.000
_cell.length_b   1.000
_cell.length_c   1.000
_cell.angle_alpha   90.00
_cell.angle_beta   90.00
_cell.angle_gamma   90.00
#
_symmetry.space_group_name_H-M   'P 1'
#
loop_
_entity.id
_entity.type
_entity.pdbx_description
1 polymer ?
#
loop_
_entity_poly.entity_id
_entity_poly.type
_entity_poly.pdbx_seq_one_letter_code
_entity_poly.pdbx_strand_id
1 'polypeptide(L)'
;MRIEEMFEGFDPIKQQEHEKHMLDSGIISQQQIDESWQRVAHWKKPNWEQFKEAGEKLNLALTEALKQGQKIDSDKVQKLIQQHYDWVNNFWTPNKETYLGLGQMYLDHPDFRDFYNRFHPSLAEYLNAAMEVFAKHNLT
;
A
#
# COMPACT_ATOMS: atom_id res chain seq x y z
N MET A 1 -1.25 -22.79 -12.36
CA MET A 1 -0.32 -22.19 -11.38
C MET A 1 -0.93 -22.46 -10.03
N ARG A 2 -0.19 -23.07 -9.11
CA ARG A 2 -0.70 -23.25 -7.74
C ARG A 2 -0.64 -21.90 -7.03
N ILE A 3 -1.58 -21.64 -6.15
CA ILE A 3 -1.63 -20.43 -5.30
C ILE A 3 -0.22 -20.18 -4.72
N GLU A 4 0.43 -21.20 -4.18
CA GLU A 4 1.81 -21.17 -3.65
C GLU A 4 2.89 -20.55 -4.57
N GLU A 5 2.80 -20.73 -5.89
CA GLU A 5 3.77 -20.16 -6.87
C GLU A 5 3.51 -18.68 -7.18
N MET A 6 2.26 -18.23 -7.01
CA MET A 6 1.88 -16.80 -7.11
C MET A 6 2.41 -15.99 -5.92
N PHE A 7 2.71 -16.70 -4.83
CA PHE A 7 3.07 -16.17 -3.52
C PHE A 7 4.57 -16.35 -3.19
N GLU A 8 5.45 -16.56 -4.17
CA GLU A 8 6.92 -16.43 -3.98
C GLU A 8 7.27 -14.96 -3.62
N GLY A 9 7.09 -14.60 -2.34
CA GLY A 9 7.31 -13.27 -1.78
C GLY A 9 6.18 -12.73 -0.89
N PHE A 10 5.03 -13.40 -0.80
CA PHE A 10 3.93 -13.03 0.08
C PHE A 10 3.44 -14.29 0.80
N ASP A 11 3.36 -14.28 2.12
CA ASP A 11 2.85 -15.44 2.88
C ASP A 11 1.33 -15.53 2.66
N PRO A 12 0.79 -16.60 2.02
CA PRO A 12 -0.63 -16.70 1.70
C PRO A 12 -1.53 -16.64 2.95
N ILE A 13 -1.04 -17.14 4.08
CA ILE A 13 -1.79 -17.12 5.35
C ILE A 13 -1.89 -15.69 5.83
N LYS A 14 -0.77 -14.95 5.82
CA LYS A 14 -0.77 -13.53 6.21
C LYS A 14 -1.60 -12.67 5.27
N GLN A 15 -1.58 -12.95 3.96
CA GLN A 15 -2.41 -12.25 3.01
C GLN A 15 -3.90 -12.42 3.33
N GLN A 16 -4.33 -13.64 3.63
CA GLN A 16 -5.72 -13.91 4.02
C GLN A 16 -6.08 -13.22 5.34
N GLU A 17 -5.16 -13.19 6.32
CA GLU A 17 -5.35 -12.48 7.58
C GLU A 17 -5.48 -10.96 7.36
N HIS A 18 -4.65 -10.38 6.50
CA HIS A 18 -4.72 -8.95 6.15
C HIS A 18 -6.01 -8.61 5.41
N GLU A 19 -6.42 -9.41 4.42
CA GLU A 19 -7.70 -9.24 3.71
C GLU A 19 -8.89 -9.32 4.67
N LYS A 20 -8.87 -10.29 5.58
CA LYS A 20 -9.89 -10.41 6.62
C LYS A 20 -9.92 -9.19 7.53
N HIS A 21 -8.76 -8.68 7.95
CA HIS A 21 -8.68 -7.48 8.76
C HIS A 21 -9.24 -6.25 8.02
N MET A 22 -8.93 -6.09 6.73
CA MET A 22 -9.45 -5.00 5.90
C MET A 22 -10.97 -5.11 5.69
N LEU A 23 -11.50 -6.33 5.59
CA LEU A 23 -12.94 -6.61 5.52
C LEU A 23 -13.63 -6.27 6.86
N ASP A 24 -13.10 -6.78 7.98
CA ASP A 24 -13.68 -6.59 9.32
C ASP A 24 -13.63 -5.12 9.78
N SER A 25 -12.63 -4.36 9.31
CA SER A 25 -12.50 -2.91 9.55
C SER A 25 -13.33 -2.05 8.59
N GLY A 26 -13.95 -2.63 7.57
CA GLY A 26 -14.77 -1.93 6.59
C GLY A 26 -13.98 -1.10 5.56
N ILE A 27 -12.65 -1.28 5.47
CA ILE A 27 -11.82 -0.59 4.47
C ILE A 27 -12.17 -1.09 3.05
N ILE A 28 -12.45 -2.38 2.92
CA ILE A 28 -12.86 -3.02 1.66
C ILE A 28 -14.02 -4.00 1.90
N SER A 29 -14.79 -4.27 0.85
CA SER A 29 -15.83 -5.31 0.83
C SER A 29 -15.31 -6.63 0.25
N GLN A 30 -16.02 -7.72 0.51
CA GLN A 30 -15.70 -9.03 -0.09
C GLN A 30 -15.70 -8.95 -1.63
N GLN A 31 -16.62 -8.20 -2.22
CA GLN A 31 -16.64 -7.98 -3.66
C GLN A 31 -15.35 -7.33 -4.18
N GLN A 32 -14.80 -6.34 -3.46
CA GLN A 32 -13.56 -5.68 -3.84
C GLN A 32 -12.34 -6.61 -3.69
N ILE A 33 -12.35 -7.52 -2.72
CA ILE A 33 -11.33 -8.57 -2.59
C ILE A 33 -11.39 -9.50 -3.81
N ASP A 34 -12.58 -9.98 -4.16
CA ASP A 34 -12.77 -10.88 -5.29
C ASP A 34 -12.36 -10.21 -6.62
N GLU A 35 -12.77 -8.96 -6.83
CA GLU A 35 -12.37 -8.14 -7.99
C GLU A 35 -10.86 -7.91 -8.05
N SER A 36 -10.21 -7.69 -6.90
CA SER A 36 -8.74 -7.54 -6.83
C SER A 36 -8.03 -8.79 -7.35
N TRP A 37 -8.46 -9.98 -6.90
CA TRP A 37 -7.92 -11.24 -7.39
C TRP A 37 -8.17 -11.44 -8.89
N GLN A 38 -9.32 -11.00 -9.41
CA GLN A 38 -9.60 -11.04 -10.86
C GLN A 38 -8.67 -10.10 -11.65
N ARG A 39 -8.38 -8.89 -11.15
CA ARG A 39 -7.50 -7.93 -11.83
C ARG A 39 -6.11 -8.50 -12.05
N VAL A 40 -5.56 -9.19 -11.05
CA VAL A 40 -4.20 -9.73 -11.11
C VAL A 40 -4.14 -11.21 -11.51
N ALA A 41 -5.27 -11.85 -11.84
CA ALA A 41 -5.33 -13.27 -12.23
C ALA A 41 -4.43 -13.63 -13.43
N HIS A 42 -4.14 -12.65 -14.28
CA HIS A 42 -3.28 -12.82 -15.46
C HIS A 42 -1.79 -12.54 -15.19
N TRP A 43 -1.43 -12.06 -13.99
CA TRP A 43 -0.05 -11.76 -13.64
C TRP A 43 0.79 -13.02 -13.55
N LYS A 44 2.01 -12.93 -14.10
CA LYS A 44 3.04 -13.96 -14.02
C LYS A 44 4.15 -13.49 -13.09
N LYS A 45 5.09 -14.39 -12.76
CA LYS A 45 6.25 -14.08 -11.92
C LYS A 45 6.94 -12.74 -12.24
N PRO A 46 7.21 -12.37 -13.52
CA PRO A 46 7.82 -11.07 -13.83
C PRO A 46 6.94 -9.86 -13.47
N ASN A 47 5.61 -9.98 -13.58
CA ASN A 47 4.68 -8.91 -13.17
C ASN A 47 4.76 -8.70 -11.65
N TRP A 48 4.75 -9.79 -10.89
CA TRP A 48 4.89 -9.75 -9.43
C TRP A 48 6.24 -9.20 -8.99
N GLU A 49 7.33 -9.59 -9.66
CA GLU A 49 8.67 -9.06 -9.39
C GLU A 49 8.75 -7.56 -9.66
N GLN A 50 8.25 -7.10 -10.81
CA GLN A 50 8.19 -5.68 -11.15
C GLN A 50 7.34 -4.89 -10.14
N PHE A 51 6.21 -5.45 -9.73
CA PHE A 51 5.32 -4.83 -8.75
C PHE A 51 5.98 -4.68 -7.38
N LYS A 52 6.67 -5.74 -6.89
CA LYS A 52 7.45 -5.70 -5.65
C LYS A 52 8.58 -4.68 -5.73
N GLU A 53 9.33 -4.68 -6.83
CA GLU A 53 10.45 -3.76 -7.04
C GLU A 53 9.98 -2.29 -7.07
N ALA A 54 8.82 -2.02 -7.68
CA ALA A 54 8.23 -0.69 -7.67
C ALA A 54 7.87 -0.23 -6.24
N GLY A 55 7.27 -1.12 -5.43
CA GLY A 55 6.97 -0.84 -4.02
C GLY A 55 8.22 -0.61 -3.17
N GLU A 56 9.27 -1.41 -3.36
CA GLU A 56 10.57 -1.25 -2.68
C GLU A 56 11.19 0.12 -2.99
N LYS A 57 11.28 0.46 -4.29
CA LYS A 57 11.83 1.76 -4.75
C LYS A 57 11.05 2.93 -4.19
N LEU A 58 9.72 2.82 -4.14
CA LEU A 58 8.85 3.85 -3.60
C LEU A 58 9.10 4.07 -2.10
N ASN A 59 9.20 3.00 -1.31
CA ASN A 59 9.49 3.08 0.12
C ASN A 59 10.87 3.70 0.39
N LEU A 60 11.88 3.35 -0.41
CA LEU A 60 13.21 3.96 -0.34
C LEU A 60 13.18 5.45 -0.69
N ALA A 61 12.44 5.84 -1.74
CA ALA A 61 12.31 7.24 -2.14
C ALA A 61 11.59 8.09 -1.08
N LEU A 62 10.53 7.55 -0.46
CA LEU A 62 9.83 8.19 0.66
C LEU A 62 10.73 8.32 1.89
N THR A 63 11.49 7.28 2.20
CA THR A 63 12.48 7.29 3.29
C THR A 63 13.52 8.37 3.06
N GLU A 64 14.00 8.55 1.84
CA GLU A 64 14.98 9.58 1.53
C GLU A 64 14.37 10.98 1.61
N ALA A 65 13.13 11.17 1.13
CA ALA A 65 12.41 12.43 1.31
C ALA A 65 12.24 12.79 2.80
N LEU A 66 11.88 11.80 3.62
CA LEU A 66 11.79 11.93 5.08
C LEU A 66 13.13 12.34 5.70
N LYS A 67 14.23 11.65 5.37
CA LYS A 67 15.58 11.95 5.88
C LYS A 67 16.08 13.35 5.48
N GLN A 68 15.66 13.82 4.30
CA GLN A 68 15.94 15.18 3.83
C GLN A 68 15.04 16.25 4.47
N GLY A 69 14.12 15.88 5.35
CA GLY A 69 13.19 16.81 6.00
C GLY A 69 12.16 17.40 5.05
N GLN A 70 11.84 16.72 3.93
CA GLN A 70 10.82 17.18 3.00
C GLN A 70 9.45 17.19 3.68
N LYS A 71 8.71 18.27 3.51
CA LYS A 71 7.35 18.37 4.06
C LYS A 71 6.41 17.41 3.33
N ILE A 72 5.47 16.83 4.07
CA ILE A 72 4.48 15.88 3.56
C ILE A 72 3.63 16.44 2.40
N ASP A 73 3.40 17.76 2.38
CA ASP A 73 2.61 18.48 1.39
C ASP A 73 3.46 19.04 0.22
N SER A 74 4.77 18.80 0.22
CA SER A 74 5.64 19.23 -0.86
C SER A 74 5.31 18.49 -2.16
N ASP A 75 5.47 19.17 -3.31
CA ASP A 75 5.26 18.60 -4.64
C ASP A 75 6.06 17.29 -4.84
N LYS A 76 7.27 17.22 -4.29
CA LYS A 76 8.11 16.03 -4.37
C LYS A 76 7.45 14.84 -3.67
N VAL A 77 6.95 15.04 -2.45
CA VAL A 77 6.33 13.98 -1.65
C VAL A 77 4.98 13.61 -2.23
N GLN A 78 4.15 14.59 -2.60
CA GLN A 78 2.84 14.34 -3.18
C GLN A 78 2.91 13.58 -4.52
N LYS A 79 3.98 13.76 -5.31
CA LYS A 79 4.26 12.90 -6.48
C LYS A 79 4.57 11.46 -6.11
N LEU A 80 5.25 11.21 -5.00
CA LEU A 80 5.47 9.85 -4.48
C LEU A 80 4.16 9.25 -3.96
N ILE A 81 3.30 10.04 -3.31
CA ILE A 81 2.00 9.56 -2.85
C ILE A 81 1.05 9.26 -4.02
N GLN A 82 1.13 10.00 -5.13
CA GLN A 82 0.44 9.62 -6.36
C GLN A 82 0.93 8.25 -6.86
N GLN A 83 2.24 8.02 -6.88
CA GLN A 83 2.80 6.70 -7.26
C GLN A 83 2.33 5.59 -6.31
N HIS A 84 2.22 5.88 -5.01
CA HIS A 84 1.65 4.96 -4.03
C HIS A 84 0.18 4.64 -4.35
N TYR A 85 -0.64 5.65 -4.60
CA TYR A 85 -2.04 5.48 -4.98
C TYR A 85 -2.19 4.65 -6.26
N ASP A 86 -1.37 4.92 -7.28
CA ASP A 86 -1.34 4.16 -8.53
C ASP A 86 -0.86 2.72 -8.32
N TRP A 87 0.08 2.50 -7.40
CA TRP A 87 0.54 1.17 -7.01
C TRP A 87 -0.60 0.36 -6.35
N VAL A 88 -1.33 0.96 -5.41
CA VAL A 88 -2.51 0.34 -4.77
C VAL A 88 -3.64 0.08 -5.79
N ASN A 89 -3.84 0.99 -6.76
CA ASN A 89 -4.87 0.89 -7.80
C ASN A 89 -4.79 -0.38 -8.67
N ASN A 90 -3.65 -1.05 -8.71
CA ASN A 90 -3.51 -2.33 -9.40
C ASN A 90 -4.44 -3.41 -8.83
N PHE A 91 -4.75 -3.33 -7.53
CA PHE A 91 -5.59 -4.30 -6.84
C PHE A 91 -7.04 -3.83 -6.73
N TRP A 92 -7.26 -2.62 -6.23
CA TRP A 92 -8.59 -2.05 -6.07
C TRP A 92 -8.46 -0.53 -6.13
N THR A 93 -9.55 0.17 -6.44
CA THR A 93 -9.51 1.63 -6.58
C THR A 93 -10.02 2.28 -5.30
N PRO A 94 -9.15 2.83 -4.44
CA PRO A 94 -9.57 3.44 -3.20
C PRO A 94 -10.31 4.74 -3.46
N ASN A 95 -11.36 5.00 -2.69
CA ASN A 95 -11.92 6.35 -2.58
C ASN A 95 -11.22 7.09 -1.44
N LYS A 96 -11.66 8.32 -1.15
CA LYS A 96 -11.05 9.11 -0.07
C LYS A 96 -11.07 8.40 1.29
N GLU A 97 -12.22 7.88 1.69
CA GLU A 97 -12.41 7.23 2.98
C GLU A 97 -11.54 5.98 3.12
N THR A 98 -11.57 5.12 2.10
CA THR A 98 -10.89 3.83 2.16
C THR A 98 -9.37 3.98 2.01
N TYR A 99 -8.88 5.00 1.29
CA TYR A 99 -7.46 5.32 1.23
C TYR A 99 -6.92 5.86 2.57
N LEU A 100 -7.72 6.66 3.28
CA LEU A 100 -7.39 7.10 4.64
C LEU A 100 -7.39 5.92 5.62
N GLY A 101 -8.38 5.02 5.52
CA GLY A 101 -8.45 3.80 6.31
C GLY A 101 -7.22 2.90 6.10
N LEU A 102 -6.74 2.78 4.86
CA LEU A 102 -5.50 2.07 4.53
C LEU A 102 -4.27 2.70 5.21
N GLY A 103 -4.16 4.03 5.19
CA GLY A 103 -3.06 4.73 5.86
C GLY A 103 -3.07 4.51 7.38
N GLN A 104 -4.25 4.52 8.00
CA GLN A 104 -4.41 4.25 9.43
C GLN A 104 -4.04 2.80 9.77
N MET A 105 -4.44 1.84 8.95
CA MET A 105 -4.06 0.43 9.09
C MET A 105 -2.54 0.21 9.08
N TYR A 106 -1.78 1.00 8.29
CA TYR A 106 -0.32 0.94 8.29
C TYR A 106 0.30 1.32 9.64
N LEU A 107 -0.40 2.08 10.47
CA LEU A 107 0.05 2.46 11.82
C LEU A 107 -0.38 1.45 12.87
N ASP A 108 -1.61 0.95 12.76
CA ASP A 108 -2.27 0.18 13.81
C ASP A 108 -1.94 -1.31 13.74
N HIS A 109 -1.74 -1.86 12.54
CA HIS A 109 -1.46 -3.28 12.37
C HIS A 109 0.04 -3.56 12.51
N PRO A 110 0.47 -4.42 13.47
CA PRO A 110 1.89 -4.63 13.80
C PRO A 110 2.72 -5.09 12.61
N ASP A 111 2.20 -6.00 11.77
CA ASP A 111 2.91 -6.46 10.57
C ASP A 111 3.26 -5.32 9.59
N PHE A 112 2.34 -4.38 9.38
CA PHE A 112 2.56 -3.25 8.46
C PHE A 112 3.50 -2.24 9.08
N ARG A 113 3.33 -1.96 10.37
CA ARG A 113 4.24 -1.09 11.12
C ARG A 113 5.67 -1.63 11.08
N ASP A 114 5.85 -2.92 11.34
CA ASP A 114 7.15 -3.60 11.28
C ASP A 114 7.73 -3.62 9.86
N PHE A 115 6.88 -3.81 8.84
CA PHE A 115 7.30 -3.72 7.45
C PHE A 115 7.98 -2.38 7.14
N TYR A 116 7.33 -1.25 7.48
CA TYR A 116 7.85 0.10 7.22
C TYR A 116 9.03 0.47 8.12
N ASN A 117 9.05 -0.02 9.37
CA ASN A 117 10.16 0.21 10.32
C ASN A 117 11.51 -0.30 9.79
N ARG A 118 11.53 -1.32 8.92
CA ARG A 118 12.75 -1.82 8.27
C ARG A 118 13.42 -0.77 7.37
N PHE A 119 12.65 0.18 6.83
CA PHE A 119 13.18 1.28 6.03
C PHE A 119 13.55 2.48 6.91
N HIS A 120 12.62 2.91 7.77
CA HIS A 120 12.84 3.96 8.76
C HIS A 120 11.76 3.93 9.85
N PRO A 121 12.08 4.13 11.15
CA PRO A 121 11.11 4.05 12.26
C PRO A 121 9.95 5.04 12.21
N SER A 122 10.07 6.10 11.41
CA SER A 122 9.03 7.13 11.24
C SER A 122 8.39 7.10 9.85
N LEU A 123 8.68 6.08 9.03
CA LEU A 123 8.17 6.02 7.66
C LEU A 123 6.66 5.82 7.64
N ALA A 124 6.12 4.96 8.51
CA ALA A 124 4.67 4.68 8.54
C ALA A 124 3.87 5.95 8.87
N GLU A 125 4.29 6.70 9.89
CA GLU A 125 3.66 7.97 10.27
C GLU A 125 3.77 9.02 9.16
N TYR A 126 4.95 9.12 8.52
CA TYR A 126 5.18 10.05 7.43
C TYR A 126 4.32 9.72 6.20
N LEU A 127 4.23 8.44 5.84
CA LEU A 127 3.40 7.95 4.74
C LEU A 127 1.92 8.21 5.01
N ASN A 128 1.42 7.84 6.18
CA ASN A 128 0.01 8.07 6.54
C ASN A 128 -0.36 9.57 6.46
N ALA A 129 0.47 10.45 7.04
CA ALA A 129 0.21 11.89 7.01
C ALA A 129 0.25 12.46 5.57
N ALA A 130 1.16 11.98 4.73
CA ALA A 130 1.23 12.40 3.33
C ALA A 130 0.07 11.86 2.48
N MET A 131 -0.41 10.63 2.76
CA MET A 131 -1.63 10.06 2.20
C MET A 131 -2.86 10.88 2.56
N GLU A 132 -2.94 11.38 3.80
CA GLU A 132 -4.05 12.23 4.23
C GLU A 132 -4.15 13.53 3.42
N VAL A 133 -3.02 14.19 3.19
CA VAL A 133 -2.95 15.39 2.33
C VAL A 133 -3.41 15.07 0.91
N PHE A 134 -2.90 13.98 0.33
CA PHE A 134 -3.25 13.56 -1.02
C PHE A 134 -4.74 13.26 -1.16
N ALA A 135 -5.30 12.48 -0.22
CA ALA A 135 -6.70 12.08 -0.23
C ALA A 135 -7.63 13.29 -0.15
N LYS A 136 -7.31 14.28 0.69
CA LYS A 136 -8.10 15.50 0.84
C LYS A 136 -8.15 16.35 -0.43
N HIS A 137 -7.08 16.34 -1.24
CA HIS A 137 -6.98 17.17 -2.43
C HIS A 137 -7.43 16.48 -3.73
N ASN A 138 -7.23 15.16 -3.84
CA ASN A 138 -7.34 14.45 -5.12
C ASN A 138 -8.48 13.43 -5.17
N LEU A 139 -9.00 12.98 -4.01
CA LEU A 139 -9.99 11.92 -3.95
C LEU A 139 -11.34 12.47 -3.48
N THR A 140 -12.41 11.89 -4.01
CA THR A 140 -13.79 12.15 -3.58
C THR A 140 -14.24 11.15 -2.54
#